data_AF-D9QDG0-F1
#
_entry.id   AF-D9QDG0-F1
#
_cell.length_a   1.000
_cell.length_b   1.000
_cell.length_c   1.000
_cell.angle_alpha   90.00
_cell.angle_beta   90.00
_cell.angle_gamma   90.00
#
_symmetry.space_group_name_H-M   'P 1'
#
loop_
_entity.id
_entity.type
_entity.pdbx_description
1 polymer ?
#
loop_
_entity_poly.entity_id
_entity_poly.type
_entity_poly.pdbx_seq_one_letter_code
_entity_poly.pdbx_strand_id
1 'polypeptide(L)'
;MFWELEESAALRASAAGTPTLEKEAWLAAMLSAYGTCGFNITSADNFASGNPRAYATLLYCPASEAPGCARLPTAPLTSDAYVLTSLHCDPNMVGSGLETMLLDAAIVHLARQGIKALEAFARDESFCDDPFHPQPENIQRIVNSAEEIGLMTVELLESAGFEIIRHHPVLPLLRLHLPPEHALLTVEAIEPLLANVTV
;
A
#
# COMPACT_ATOMS: atom_id res chain seq x y z
N MET A 1 9.21 -11.99 1.15
CA MET A 1 8.74 -11.72 -0.24
C MET A 1 7.29 -12.08 -0.32
N PHE A 2 6.43 -11.11 -0.03
CA PHE A 2 4.98 -11.31 -0.13
C PHE A 2 4.54 -10.68 -1.44
N TRP A 3 4.47 -9.37 -1.52
CA TRP A 3 3.88 -8.63 -2.63
C TRP A 3 4.48 -8.94 -4.00
N GLU A 4 5.79 -9.11 -4.05
CA GLU A 4 6.60 -9.04 -5.27
C GLU A 4 6.53 -10.32 -6.11
N LEU A 5 6.19 -11.45 -5.48
CA LEU A 5 6.24 -12.77 -6.10
C LEU A 5 4.95 -13.56 -5.87
N GLU A 6 4.58 -14.33 -6.89
CA GLU A 6 3.62 -15.43 -6.76
C GLU A 6 4.05 -16.39 -5.64
N GLU A 7 3.09 -17.02 -4.97
CA GLU A 7 3.37 -17.84 -3.77
C GLU A 7 4.40 -18.94 -4.04
N SER A 8 4.25 -19.65 -5.16
CA SER A 8 5.20 -20.70 -5.53
C SER A 8 6.61 -20.18 -5.79
N ALA A 9 6.76 -18.96 -6.32
CA ALA A 9 8.05 -18.33 -6.56
C ALA A 9 8.68 -17.83 -5.27
N ALA A 10 7.89 -17.22 -4.38
CA ALA A 10 8.31 -16.81 -3.05
C ALA A 10 8.84 -18.01 -2.23
N LEU A 11 8.14 -19.15 -2.26
CA LEU A 11 8.57 -20.38 -1.58
C LEU A 11 9.91 -20.90 -2.13
N ARG A 12 10.11 -20.85 -3.46
CA ARG A 12 11.40 -21.24 -4.07
C ARG A 12 12.54 -20.32 -3.66
N ALA A 13 12.32 -19.01 -3.65
CA ALA A 13 13.33 -18.03 -3.23
C ALA A 13 13.72 -18.22 -1.75
N SER A 14 12.74 -18.44 -0.87
CA SER A 14 12.99 -18.75 0.54
C SER A 14 13.79 -20.05 0.70
N ALA A 15 13.44 -21.12 -0.02
CA ALA A 15 14.17 -22.39 0.01
C ALA A 15 15.59 -22.27 -0.54
N ALA A 16 15.83 -21.36 -1.49
CA ALA A 16 17.14 -21.06 -2.05
C ALA A 16 17.97 -20.07 -1.20
N GLY A 17 17.37 -19.46 -0.17
CA GLY A 17 18.03 -18.45 0.66
C GLY A 17 18.27 -17.11 -0.05
N THR A 18 17.47 -16.78 -1.08
CA THR A 18 17.61 -15.56 -1.89
C THR A 18 16.53 -14.48 -1.73
N PRO A 19 15.73 -14.39 -0.64
CA PRO A 19 14.63 -13.42 -0.58
C PRO A 19 15.11 -11.96 -0.69
N THR A 20 16.27 -11.61 -0.11
CA THR A 20 16.84 -10.25 -0.23
C THR A 20 17.23 -9.93 -1.67
N LEU A 21 17.86 -10.87 -2.37
CA LEU A 21 18.24 -10.70 -3.78
C LEU A 21 17.00 -10.51 -4.67
N GLU A 22 15.95 -11.28 -4.44
CA GLU A 22 14.68 -11.11 -5.17
C GLU A 22 14.04 -9.74 -4.89
N LYS A 23 14.12 -9.24 -3.64
CA LYS A 23 13.62 -7.91 -3.29
C LYS A 23 14.41 -6.81 -4.01
N GLU A 24 15.72 -6.93 -4.05
CA GLU A 24 16.61 -6.00 -4.77
C GLU A 24 16.33 -6.01 -6.28
N ALA A 25 16.17 -7.20 -6.87
CA ALA A 25 15.82 -7.35 -8.28
C ALA A 25 14.47 -6.71 -8.61
N TRP A 26 13.45 -6.95 -7.77
CA TRP A 26 12.14 -6.33 -7.94
C TRP A 26 12.20 -4.81 -7.81
N LEU A 27 12.89 -4.27 -6.80
CA LEU A 27 13.07 -2.81 -6.63
C LEU A 27 13.80 -2.18 -7.82
N ALA A 28 14.86 -2.83 -8.32
CA ALA A 28 15.61 -2.34 -9.48
C ALA A 28 14.74 -2.34 -10.75
N ALA A 29 13.93 -3.39 -10.96
CA ALA A 29 12.99 -3.45 -12.06
C ALA A 29 11.92 -2.34 -11.97
N MET A 30 11.36 -2.12 -10.78
CA MET A 30 10.36 -1.08 -10.55
C MET A 30 10.92 0.32 -10.81
N LEU A 31 12.09 0.62 -10.24
CA LEU A 31 12.78 1.91 -10.44
C LEU A 31 13.10 2.14 -11.92
N SER A 32 13.50 1.10 -12.64
CA SER A 32 13.82 1.20 -14.06
C SER A 32 12.59 1.39 -14.96
N ALA A 33 11.47 0.75 -14.63
CA ALA A 33 10.28 0.75 -15.48
C ALA A 33 9.30 1.88 -15.16
N TYR A 34 9.15 2.22 -13.88
CA TYR A 34 8.11 3.12 -13.38
C TYR A 34 8.66 4.34 -12.62
N GLY A 35 9.97 4.40 -12.36
CA GLY A 35 10.56 5.45 -11.54
C GLY A 35 10.35 5.19 -10.04
N THR A 36 10.22 6.25 -9.24
CA THR A 36 10.07 6.14 -7.78
C THR A 36 8.97 5.13 -7.42
N CYS A 37 9.33 4.14 -6.60
CA CYS A 37 8.43 3.05 -6.19
C CYS A 37 8.22 3.00 -4.66
N GLY A 38 8.54 4.10 -3.98
CA GLY A 38 8.43 4.20 -2.52
C GLY A 38 9.14 5.42 -1.93
N PHE A 39 8.95 5.60 -0.64
CA PHE A 39 9.55 6.66 0.16
C PHE A 39 10.16 6.08 1.43
N ASN A 40 11.30 6.66 1.83
CA ASN A 40 11.98 6.34 3.06
C ASN A 40 12.13 7.63 3.89
N ILE A 41 11.93 7.52 5.20
CA ILE A 41 12.31 8.56 6.16
C ILE A 41 13.57 8.06 6.87
N THR A 42 14.64 8.86 6.84
CA THR A 42 15.94 8.54 7.46
C THR A 42 16.43 9.73 8.27
N SER A 43 17.28 9.50 9.29
CA SER A 43 18.05 10.58 9.90
C SER A 43 19.07 11.13 8.90
N ALA A 44 19.28 12.45 8.93
CA ALA A 44 20.34 13.11 8.19
C ALA A 44 21.74 12.59 8.59
N ASP A 45 21.93 12.27 9.88
CA ASP A 45 23.20 11.76 10.41
C ASP A 45 23.49 10.33 9.92
N ASN A 46 22.46 9.48 9.84
CA ASN A 46 22.56 8.12 9.29
C ASN A 46 22.93 8.15 7.80
N PHE A 47 22.36 9.11 7.07
CA PHE A 47 22.66 9.28 5.65
C PHE A 47 24.11 9.73 5.43
N ALA A 48 24.57 10.73 6.20
CA ALA A 48 25.94 11.25 6.10
C ALA A 48 27.01 10.21 6.50
N SER A 49 26.68 9.27 7.40
CA SER A 49 27.59 8.19 7.82
C SER A 49 27.65 6.99 6.86
N GLY A 50 26.90 7.02 5.75
CA GLY A 50 26.89 5.94 4.76
C GLY A 50 26.16 4.67 5.22
N ASN A 51 25.40 4.74 6.33
CA ASN A 51 24.53 3.67 6.81
C ASN A 51 23.11 4.21 7.02
N PRO A 52 22.40 4.56 5.92
CA PRO A 52 21.07 5.12 6.02
C PRO A 52 20.07 4.07 6.50
N ARG A 53 19.89 3.97 7.81
CA ARG A 53 18.78 3.23 8.39
C ARG A 53 17.51 4.08 8.28
N ALA A 54 16.53 3.57 7.55
CA ALA A 54 15.20 4.16 7.50
C ALA A 54 14.49 3.96 8.84
N TYR A 55 13.84 5.01 9.31
CA TYR A 55 12.87 4.97 10.40
C TYR A 55 11.50 4.53 9.90
N ALA A 56 11.18 4.82 8.64
CA ALA A 56 9.96 4.33 8.03
C ALA A 56 10.13 4.19 6.52
N THR A 57 9.44 3.22 5.93
CA THR A 57 9.46 2.92 4.50
C THR A 57 8.06 2.61 4.02
N LEU A 58 7.62 3.27 2.95
CA LEU A 58 6.41 2.92 2.20
C LEU A 58 6.82 2.53 0.79
N LEU A 59 6.33 1.38 0.30
CA LEU A 59 6.53 0.93 -1.07
C LEU A 59 5.18 0.83 -1.80
N TYR A 60 5.22 1.06 -3.10
CA TYR A 60 4.07 0.96 -3.99
C TYR A 60 4.50 0.54 -5.40
N CYS A 61 3.56 -0.01 -6.16
CA CYS A 61 3.78 -0.42 -7.54
C CYS A 61 2.45 -0.47 -8.31
N PRO A 62 2.46 -0.58 -9.65
CA PRO A 62 1.25 -0.92 -10.41
C PRO A 62 0.66 -2.25 -9.93
N ALA A 63 -0.66 -2.41 -10.02
CA ALA A 63 -1.33 -3.64 -9.62
C ALA A 63 -0.76 -4.93 -10.27
N SER A 64 -0.28 -4.84 -11.52
CA SER A 64 0.34 -5.96 -12.24
C SER A 64 1.69 -6.41 -11.68
N GLU A 65 2.34 -5.56 -10.88
CA GLU A 65 3.68 -5.80 -10.32
C GLU A 65 3.64 -6.30 -8.86
N ALA A 66 2.43 -6.55 -8.35
CA ALA A 66 2.18 -7.15 -7.04
C ALA A 66 1.47 -8.52 -7.15
N PRO A 67 2.04 -9.51 -7.88
CA PRO A 67 1.40 -10.82 -8.08
C PRO A 67 1.08 -11.54 -6.76
N GLY A 68 1.84 -11.25 -5.70
CA GLY A 68 1.61 -11.81 -4.38
C GLY A 68 0.26 -11.46 -3.75
N CYS A 69 -0.42 -10.41 -4.23
CA CYS A 69 -1.74 -10.06 -3.75
C CYS A 69 -2.80 -11.15 -4.02
N ALA A 70 -2.55 -12.07 -4.97
CA ALA A 70 -3.45 -13.18 -5.28
C ALA A 70 -3.75 -14.09 -4.08
N ARG A 71 -2.93 -14.05 -3.02
CA ARG A 71 -3.17 -14.78 -1.76
C ARG A 71 -4.21 -14.11 -0.85
N LEU A 72 -4.58 -12.86 -1.11
CA LEU A 72 -5.51 -12.10 -0.27
C LEU A 72 -6.97 -12.37 -0.68
N PRO A 73 -7.90 -12.44 0.29
CA PRO A 73 -9.29 -12.85 0.02
C PRO A 73 -10.07 -11.83 -0.80
N THR A 74 -9.61 -10.58 -0.85
CA THR A 74 -10.23 -9.46 -1.55
C THR A 74 -9.53 -9.12 -2.87
N ALA A 75 -8.61 -9.97 -3.34
CA ALA A 75 -8.02 -9.89 -4.67
C ALA A 75 -9.06 -10.21 -5.78
N PRO A 76 -8.82 -9.87 -7.06
CA PRO A 76 -7.63 -9.19 -7.62
C PRO A 76 -7.76 -7.66 -7.54
N LEU A 77 -6.64 -6.93 -7.40
CA LEU A 77 -6.60 -5.47 -7.54
C LEU A 77 -7.22 -4.99 -8.86
N THR A 78 -7.71 -3.75 -8.91
CA THR A 78 -8.16 -3.16 -10.17
C THR A 78 -6.98 -2.75 -11.05
N SER A 79 -7.14 -2.85 -12.36
CA SER A 79 -6.05 -2.61 -13.31
C SER A 79 -5.67 -1.15 -13.49
N ASP A 80 -6.47 -0.20 -13.00
CA ASP A 80 -6.23 1.23 -13.12
C ASP A 80 -5.56 1.85 -11.88
N ALA A 81 -5.32 1.03 -10.85
CA ALA A 81 -4.74 1.46 -9.59
C ALA A 81 -3.26 1.10 -9.46
N TYR A 82 -2.55 1.96 -8.74
CA TYR A 82 -1.32 1.55 -8.05
C TYR A 82 -1.70 0.95 -6.69
N VAL A 83 -0.93 -0.04 -6.24
CA VAL A 83 -1.11 -0.65 -4.92
C VAL A 83 -0.03 -0.15 -3.97
N LEU A 84 -0.46 0.28 -2.78
CA LEU A 84 0.42 0.45 -1.63
C LEU A 84 0.70 -0.93 -1.05
N THR A 85 1.94 -1.42 -1.19
CA THR A 85 2.27 -2.80 -0.85
C THR A 85 2.64 -2.94 0.62
N SER A 86 3.60 -2.14 1.10
CA SER A 86 4.16 -2.32 2.43
C SER A 86 4.48 -0.98 3.06
N LEU A 87 4.02 -0.78 4.29
CA LEU A 87 4.45 0.30 5.17
C LEU A 87 5.12 -0.30 6.40
N HIS A 88 6.38 0.06 6.62
CA HIS A 88 7.13 -0.30 7.82
C HIS A 88 7.52 0.97 8.57
N CYS A 89 7.39 0.93 9.89
CA CYS A 89 7.81 1.99 10.80
C CYS A 89 8.68 1.36 11.91
N ASP A 90 9.74 2.05 12.31
CA ASP A 90 10.54 1.65 13.46
C ASP A 90 9.63 1.60 14.70
N PRO A 91 9.62 0.50 15.47
CA PRO A 91 8.75 0.37 16.65
C PRO A 91 8.90 1.53 17.65
N ASN A 92 10.08 2.17 17.72
CA ASN A 92 10.31 3.31 18.60
C ASN A 92 9.69 4.63 18.07
N MET A 93 9.23 4.63 16.83
CA MET A 93 8.66 5.78 16.12
C MET A 93 7.17 5.60 15.81
N VAL A 94 6.56 4.48 16.18
CA VAL A 94 5.12 4.25 15.99
C VAL A 94 4.32 5.36 16.68
N GLY A 95 3.32 5.90 15.98
CA GLY A 95 2.47 6.98 16.49
C GLY A 95 3.11 8.36 16.45
N SER A 96 4.30 8.52 15.85
CA SER A 96 4.91 9.83 15.61
C SER A 96 4.41 10.52 14.33
N GLY A 97 3.56 9.85 13.54
CA GLY A 97 2.97 10.36 12.31
C GLY A 97 3.82 10.14 11.06
N LEU A 98 4.91 9.38 11.14
CA LEU A 98 5.75 9.05 9.98
C LEU A 98 4.97 8.25 8.93
N GLU A 99 4.06 7.40 9.37
CA GLU A 99 3.19 6.59 8.53
C GLU A 99 2.29 7.48 7.67
N THR A 100 1.64 8.48 8.29
CA THR A 100 0.83 9.49 7.60
C THR A 100 1.66 10.32 6.65
N MET A 101 2.86 10.77 7.06
CA MET A 101 3.75 11.54 6.18
C MET A 101 4.17 10.75 4.93
N LEU A 102 4.45 9.45 5.07
CA LEU A 102 4.77 8.58 3.94
C LEU A 102 3.57 8.39 3.01
N LEU A 103 2.37 8.18 3.56
CA LEU A 103 1.13 8.09 2.78
C LEU A 103 0.88 9.38 2.00
N ASP A 104 0.95 10.54 2.65
CA ASP A 104 0.78 11.84 2.00
C ASP A 104 1.81 12.05 0.86
N ALA A 105 3.07 11.69 1.10
CA ALA A 105 4.11 11.77 0.08
C ALA A 105 3.79 10.89 -1.13
N ALA A 106 3.32 9.65 -0.91
CA ALA A 106 2.91 8.74 -1.98
C ALA A 106 1.69 9.24 -2.75
N ILE A 107 0.65 9.70 -2.04
CA ILE A 107 -0.57 10.25 -2.62
C ILE A 107 -0.24 11.44 -3.52
N VAL A 108 0.51 12.42 -3.00
CA VAL A 108 0.89 13.62 -3.76
C VAL A 108 1.78 13.27 -4.96
N HIS A 109 2.74 12.36 -4.77
CA HIS A 109 3.62 11.95 -5.85
C HIS A 109 2.84 11.28 -6.98
N LEU A 110 2.00 10.29 -6.66
CA LEU A 110 1.27 9.50 -7.65
C LEU A 110 0.15 10.32 -8.32
N ALA A 111 -0.49 11.25 -7.60
CA ALA A 111 -1.45 12.18 -8.20
C ALA A 111 -0.79 13.09 -9.25
N ARG A 112 0.44 13.57 -8.97
CA ARG A 112 1.23 14.35 -9.95
C ARG A 112 1.69 13.55 -11.16
N GLN A 113 1.76 12.23 -11.05
CA GLN A 113 2.03 11.34 -12.20
C GLN A 113 0.74 11.01 -12.99
N GLY A 114 -0.41 11.58 -12.62
CA GLY A 114 -1.68 11.31 -13.30
C GLY A 114 -2.26 9.92 -13.01
N ILE A 115 -1.80 9.25 -11.95
CA ILE A 115 -2.39 7.98 -11.51
C ILE A 115 -3.81 8.23 -11.02
N LYS A 116 -4.75 7.34 -11.39
CA LYS A 116 -6.18 7.53 -11.11
C LYS A 116 -6.56 7.16 -9.69
N ALA A 117 -5.95 6.11 -9.16
CA ALA A 117 -6.31 5.58 -7.86
C ALA A 117 -5.15 4.83 -7.21
N LEU A 118 -5.22 4.79 -5.87
CA LEU A 118 -4.45 3.90 -5.04
C LEU A 118 -5.36 2.84 -4.46
N GLU A 119 -4.85 1.62 -4.35
CA GLU A 119 -5.49 0.53 -3.63
C GLU A 119 -4.56 0.00 -2.56
N ALA A 120 -5.13 -0.48 -1.47
CA ALA A 120 -4.37 -1.05 -0.36
C ALA A 120 -5.20 -2.14 0.32
N PHE A 121 -4.60 -3.30 0.50
CA PHE A 121 -5.13 -4.29 1.42
C PHE A 121 -4.76 -3.88 2.84
N ALA A 122 -5.68 -4.06 3.77
CA ALA A 122 -5.48 -3.63 5.14
C ALA A 122 -5.82 -4.73 6.13
N ARG A 123 -5.29 -4.63 7.34
CA ARG A 123 -5.77 -5.36 8.50
C ARG A 123 -6.85 -4.55 9.19
N ASP A 124 -8.03 -5.14 9.35
CA ASP A 124 -9.03 -4.61 10.26
C ASP A 124 -8.70 -5.07 11.70
N GLU A 125 -8.18 -4.15 12.51
CA GLU A 125 -7.80 -4.43 13.90
C GLU A 125 -9.00 -4.48 14.84
N SER A 126 -10.18 -4.03 14.39
CA SER A 126 -11.43 -4.19 15.15
C SER A 126 -11.95 -5.63 15.13
N PHE A 127 -11.41 -6.46 14.22
CA PHE A 127 -11.77 -7.87 14.14
C PHE A 127 -11.29 -8.65 15.37
N CYS A 128 -12.24 -9.22 16.09
CA CYS A 128 -11.99 -10.21 17.12
C CYS A 128 -12.27 -11.61 16.54
N ASP A 129 -11.27 -12.48 16.54
CA ASP A 129 -11.44 -13.86 16.06
C ASP A 129 -12.45 -14.62 16.93
N ASP A 130 -13.36 -15.35 16.31
CA ASP A 130 -14.31 -16.21 17.02
C ASP A 130 -13.60 -17.53 17.36
N PRO A 131 -13.35 -17.84 18.64
CA PRO A 131 -12.67 -19.09 19.02
C PRO A 131 -13.40 -20.34 18.56
N PHE A 132 -14.71 -20.25 18.27
CA PHE A 132 -15.52 -21.36 17.79
C PHE A 132 -15.59 -21.43 16.26
N HIS A 133 -15.27 -20.34 15.56
CA HIS A 133 -15.26 -20.25 14.10
C HIS A 133 -14.04 -19.44 13.62
N PRO A 134 -12.82 -19.99 13.80
CA PRO A 134 -11.60 -19.28 13.45
C PRO A 134 -11.52 -19.02 11.94
N GLN A 135 -10.79 -17.98 11.57
CA GLN A 135 -10.47 -17.73 10.18
C GLN A 135 -9.74 -18.91 9.51
N PRO A 136 -9.85 -19.10 8.19
CA PRO A 136 -9.07 -20.11 7.48
C PRO A 136 -7.56 -19.95 7.71
N GLU A 137 -6.81 -21.06 7.73
CA GLU A 137 -5.37 -21.08 8.05
C GLU A 137 -4.55 -20.11 7.18
N ASN A 138 -4.87 -19.99 5.89
CA ASN A 138 -4.22 -19.06 4.98
C ASN A 138 -4.43 -17.59 5.39
N ILE A 139 -5.60 -17.24 5.91
CA ILE A 139 -5.90 -15.90 6.42
C ILE A 139 -5.14 -15.65 7.73
N GLN A 140 -5.17 -16.62 8.64
CA GLN A 140 -4.42 -16.53 9.91
C GLN A 140 -2.92 -16.31 9.67
N ARG A 141 -2.32 -17.03 8.70
CA ARG A 141 -0.91 -16.85 8.32
C ARG A 141 -0.62 -15.43 7.86
N ILE A 142 -1.48 -14.85 7.03
CA ILE A 142 -1.31 -13.46 6.55
C ILE A 142 -1.40 -12.47 7.71
N VAL A 143 -2.38 -12.63 8.60
CA VAL A 143 -2.57 -11.76 9.77
C VAL A 143 -1.38 -11.87 10.73
N ASN A 144 -0.87 -13.06 10.97
CA ASN A 144 0.29 -13.29 11.84
C ASN A 144 1.59 -12.72 11.25
N SER A 145 1.66 -12.58 9.93
CA SER A 145 2.79 -11.95 9.23
C SER A 145 2.56 -10.47 8.90
N ALA A 146 1.49 -9.83 9.43
CA ALA A 146 1.09 -8.47 9.05
C ALA A 146 2.23 -7.45 9.19
N GLU A 147 2.97 -7.46 10.30
CA GLU A 147 4.12 -6.57 10.52
C GLU A 147 5.27 -6.84 9.54
N GLU A 148 5.58 -8.12 9.30
CA GLU A 148 6.65 -8.55 8.40
C GLU A 148 6.37 -8.15 6.94
N ILE A 149 5.13 -8.25 6.50
CA ILE A 149 4.73 -7.89 5.13
C ILE A 149 4.37 -6.40 4.99
N GLY A 150 4.33 -5.66 6.10
CA GLY A 150 4.03 -4.23 6.13
C GLY A 150 2.57 -3.90 5.83
N LEU A 151 1.67 -4.78 6.25
CA LEU A 151 0.24 -4.60 6.06
C LEU A 151 -0.25 -3.42 6.92
N MET A 152 -0.82 -2.43 6.27
CA MET A 152 -1.38 -1.24 6.93
C MET A 152 -2.70 -1.57 7.64
N THR A 153 -3.13 -0.70 8.55
CA THR A 153 -4.43 -0.83 9.23
C THR A 153 -5.53 -0.11 8.44
N VAL A 154 -6.77 -0.56 8.62
CA VAL A 154 -7.96 0.13 8.07
C VAL A 154 -8.00 1.58 8.57
N GLU A 155 -7.80 1.79 9.87
CA GLU A 155 -7.83 3.12 10.50
C GLU A 155 -6.83 4.09 9.86
N LEU A 156 -5.58 3.65 9.64
CA LEU A 156 -4.55 4.48 9.02
C LEU A 156 -4.97 4.90 7.60
N LEU A 157 -5.48 3.97 6.81
CA LEU A 157 -5.88 4.23 5.42
C LEU A 157 -7.14 5.10 5.33
N GLU A 158 -8.15 4.84 6.16
CA GLU A 158 -9.36 5.67 6.24
C GLU A 158 -9.04 7.11 6.66
N SER A 159 -8.07 7.29 7.57
CA SER A 159 -7.60 8.64 7.96
C SER A 159 -6.97 9.40 6.80
N ALA A 160 -6.45 8.70 5.79
CA ALA A 160 -5.90 9.25 4.55
C ALA A 160 -6.96 9.35 3.42
N GLY A 161 -8.23 9.05 3.71
CA GLY A 161 -9.35 9.17 2.77
C GLY A 161 -9.58 7.94 1.88
N PHE A 162 -8.96 6.80 2.19
CA PHE A 162 -9.29 5.54 1.51
C PHE A 162 -10.67 5.04 1.96
N GLU A 163 -11.40 4.41 1.04
CA GLU A 163 -12.70 3.81 1.30
C GLU A 163 -12.65 2.30 1.01
N ILE A 164 -13.35 1.49 1.81
CA ILE A 164 -13.48 0.06 1.56
C ILE A 164 -14.27 -0.17 0.27
N ILE A 165 -13.65 -0.82 -0.72
CA ILE A 165 -14.30 -1.20 -1.99
C ILE A 165 -14.63 -2.68 -2.07
N ARG A 166 -13.96 -3.53 -1.29
CA ARG A 166 -14.33 -4.94 -1.10
C ARG A 166 -14.19 -5.32 0.36
N HIS A 167 -15.32 -5.72 0.95
CA HIS A 167 -15.40 -6.12 2.34
C HIS A 167 -14.82 -7.52 2.56
N HIS A 168 -14.03 -7.64 3.62
CA HIS A 168 -13.68 -8.89 4.28
C HIS A 168 -13.50 -8.56 5.76
N PRO A 169 -13.96 -9.41 6.71
CA PRO A 169 -13.96 -9.07 8.14
C PRO A 169 -12.58 -8.76 8.71
N VAL A 170 -11.50 -9.23 8.07
CA VAL A 170 -10.11 -9.06 8.58
C VAL A 170 -9.17 -8.38 7.58
N LEU A 171 -9.45 -8.52 6.28
CA LEU A 171 -8.52 -8.20 5.20
C LEU A 171 -9.25 -7.49 4.05
N PRO A 172 -9.93 -6.36 4.31
CA PRO A 172 -10.63 -5.61 3.28
C PRO A 172 -9.64 -5.03 2.26
N LEU A 173 -10.15 -4.70 1.08
CA LEU A 173 -9.46 -3.86 0.11
C LEU A 173 -10.04 -2.46 0.15
N LEU A 174 -9.18 -1.48 0.28
CA LEU A 174 -9.52 -0.07 0.26
C LEU A 174 -8.98 0.61 -1.00
N ARG A 175 -9.63 1.70 -1.40
CA ARG A 175 -9.27 2.52 -2.57
C ARG A 175 -9.36 4.00 -2.24
N LEU A 176 -8.39 4.76 -2.74
CA LEU A 176 -8.41 6.21 -2.78
C LEU A 176 -8.41 6.66 -4.24
N HIS A 177 -9.39 7.47 -4.64
CA HIS A 177 -9.35 8.13 -5.94
C HIS A 177 -8.49 9.38 -5.86
N LEU A 178 -7.49 9.47 -6.74
CA LEU A 178 -6.60 10.61 -6.78
C LEU A 178 -7.21 11.73 -7.65
N PRO A 179 -7.02 13.00 -7.26
CA PRO A 179 -7.47 14.11 -8.09
C PRO A 179 -6.67 14.13 -9.41
N PRO A 180 -7.29 14.54 -10.53
CA PRO A 180 -6.55 14.71 -11.77
C PRO A 180 -5.47 15.79 -11.62
N GLU A 181 -4.31 15.57 -12.23
CA GLU A 181 -3.13 16.46 -12.17
C GLU A 181 -3.48 17.93 -12.48
N HIS A 182 -4.43 18.14 -13.39
CA HIS A 182 -4.90 19.45 -13.83
C HIS A 182 -6.36 19.69 -13.44
N ALA A 183 -6.69 19.58 -12.15
CA ALA A 183 -7.97 20.04 -11.60
C ALA A 183 -8.02 21.58 -11.50
N LEU A 184 -7.66 22.31 -12.57
CA LEU A 184 -8.10 23.70 -12.70
C LEU A 184 -9.58 23.64 -13.04
N LEU A 185 -10.43 23.75 -12.02
CA LEU A 185 -11.85 24.05 -12.20
C LEU A 185 -11.92 25.41 -12.92
N THR A 186 -12.08 25.37 -14.25
CA THR A 186 -12.54 26.56 -14.96
C THR A 186 -13.96 26.85 -14.46
N VAL A 187 -14.27 28.13 -14.27
CA VAL A 187 -15.57 28.60 -13.73
C VAL A 187 -16.75 28.02 -14.55
N GLU A 188 -16.55 27.70 -15.83
CA GLU A 188 -17.53 27.04 -16.71
C GLU A 188 -17.92 25.62 -16.26
N ALA A 189 -17.06 24.87 -15.57
CA ALA A 189 -17.36 23.51 -15.14
C ALA A 189 -18.30 23.45 -13.91
N ILE A 190 -18.57 24.59 -13.26
CA ILE A 190 -19.45 24.70 -12.08
C ILE A 190 -20.92 24.90 -12.49
N GLU A 191 -21.19 25.54 -13.62
CA GLU A 191 -22.56 25.85 -14.08
C GLU A 191 -23.47 24.62 -14.25
N PRO A 192 -23.04 23.48 -14.85
CA PRO A 192 -23.93 22.33 -15.02
C PRO A 192 -24.19 21.56 -13.71
N LEU A 193 -23.36 21.72 -12.67
CA LEU A 193 -23.55 21.04 -11.38
C LEU A 193 -24.53 21.78 -10.46
N LEU A 194 -24.59 23.11 -10.55
CA LEU A 194 -25.58 23.91 -9.82
C LEU A 194 -26.97 23.89 -10.48
N ALA A 195 -27.04 23.63 -11.79
CA ALA A 195 -28.31 23.52 -12.52
C ALA A 195 -29.17 22.31 -12.09
N ASN A 196 -28.54 21.25 -11.53
CA ASN A 196 -29.24 20.04 -11.10
C ASN A 196 -29.74 20.06 -9.64
N VAL A 197 -29.62 21.20 -8.93
CA VAL A 197 -30.09 21.38 -7.54
C VAL A 197 -31.38 22.22 -7.46
N THR A 198 -32.09 22.36 -8.57
CA THR A 198 -33.47 22.88 -8.63
C THR A 198 -34.27 21.88 -9.45
N VAL A 199 -35.26 21.14 -8.93
CA VAL A 199 -36.27 21.37 -7.87
C VAL A 199 -36.51 20.07 -7.10
#